data_AF-A0A5P9HDL2-F1
#
_entry.id   AF-A0A5P9HDL2-F1
#
_cell.length_a   1.000
_cell.length_b   1.000
_cell.length_c   1.000
_cell.angle_alpha   90.00
_cell.angle_beta   90.00
_cell.angle_gamma   90.00
#
_symmetry.space_group_name_H-M   'P 1'
#
loop_
_entity.id
_entity.type
_entity.pdbx_description
1 polymer ?
#
loop_
_entity_poly.entity_id
_entity_poly.type
_entity_poly.pdbx_seq_one_letter_code
_entity_poly.pdbx_strand_id
1 'polypeptide(L)' 'MLEHVAGYRMRADRLEPLDAEGEVIARFEVRHLT' A
#
# COMPACT_ATOMS: atom_id res chain seq x y z
N MET A 1 12.85 1.14 4.98
CA MET A 1 11.77 2.13 5.24
C MET A 1 11.14 2.48 3.88
N LEU A 2 9.94 3.08 3.80
CA LEU A 2 9.11 3.26 2.57
C LEU A 2 9.76 4.01 1.37
N GLU A 3 11.08 4.17 1.36
CA GLU A 3 11.90 4.92 0.41
C GLU A 3 11.95 4.30 -1.00
N HIS A 4 11.51 3.04 -1.14
CA HIS A 4 11.43 2.33 -2.43
C HIS A 4 10.00 2.24 -2.97
N VAL A 5 9.03 2.94 -2.36
CA VAL A 5 7.66 2.97 -2.87
C VAL A 5 7.62 3.78 -4.16
N ALA A 6 7.29 3.13 -5.27
CA ALA A 6 7.09 3.80 -6.55
C ALA A 6 5.60 4.08 -6.84
N GLY A 7 4.69 3.43 -6.12
CA GLY A 7 3.25 3.64 -6.26
C GLY A 7 2.43 2.99 -5.15
N TYR A 8 1.11 3.10 -5.26
CA TYR A 8 0.20 2.44 -4.34
C TYR A 8 -1.09 2.01 -5.03
N ARG A 9 -1.73 0.98 -4.47
CA ARG A 9 -3.06 0.51 -4.85
C ARG A 9 -4.00 0.60 -3.66
N MET A 10 -5.12 1.30 -3.89
CA MET A 10 -6.23 1.33 -2.94
C MET A 10 -7.24 0.23 -3.26
N ARG A 11 -7.68 -0.47 -2.24
CA ARG A 11 -8.84 -1.38 -2.24
C ARG A 11 -9.80 -0.93 -1.13
N ALA A 12 -10.98 -1.55 -1.07
CA ALA A 12 -12.02 -1.16 -0.13
C ALA A 12 -11.58 -1.17 1.35
N ASP A 13 -10.66 -2.07 1.72
CA ASP A 13 -10.24 -2.34 3.09
C ASP A 13 -8.73 -2.17 3.33
N ARG A 14 -7.95 -1.86 2.30
CA ARG A 14 -6.48 -1.91 2.36
C ARG A 14 -5.78 -0.92 1.43
N LEU A 15 -4.60 -0.51 1.87
CA LEU A 15 -3.58 0.20 1.10
C LEU A 15 -2.40 -0.72 0.86
N GLU A 16 -2.01 -0.86 -0.41
CA GLU A 16 -0.90 -1.70 -0.85
C GLU A 16 0.15 -0.83 -1.56
N PRO A 17 1.27 -0.46 -0.92
CA PRO A 17 2.40 0.16 -1.61
C PRO A 17 3.09 -0.83 -2.56
N LEU A 18 3.54 -0.31 -3.69
CA LEU A 18 4.20 -1.05 -4.77
C LEU A 18 5.63 -0.54 -4.97
N ASP A 19 6.55 -1.44 -5.31
CA ASP A 19 7.87 -1.07 -5.84
C ASP A 19 7.80 -0.69 -7.34
N ALA A 20 8.96 -0.44 -7.95
CA ALA A 20 9.06 0.01 -9.33
C ALA A 20 8.66 -1.07 -10.35
N GLU A 21 8.78 -2.34 -9.97
CA GLU A 21 8.40 -3.52 -10.72
C GLU A 21 6.89 -3.81 -10.60
N GLY A 22 6.21 -3.16 -9.66
CA GLY A 22 4.77 -3.29 -9.41
C GLY A 22 4.42 -4.38 -8.39
N GLU A 23 5.41 -4.91 -7.68
CA GLU A 23 5.24 -5.90 -6.62
C GLU A 23 4.82 -5.25 -5.30
N VAL A 24 4.01 -5.97 -4.53
CA VAL A 24 3.48 -5.46 -3.25
C VAL A 24 4.51 -5.63 -2.15
N ILE A 25 5.00 -4.52 -1.62
CA ILE A 25 6.04 -4.52 -0.57
C ILE A 25 5.49 -4.40 0.85
N ALA A 26 4.24 -3.97 1.00
CA ALA A 26 3.55 -3.89 2.30
C ALA A 26 2.02 -3.93 2.13
N ARG A 27 1.32 -4.21 3.23
CA ARG A 27 -0.14 -4.16 3.30
C ARG A 27 -0.59 -3.50 4.60
N PHE A 28 -1.45 -2.50 4.48
CA PHE A 28 -2.03 -1.79 5.62
C PHE A 28 -3.54 -1.92 5.57
N GLU A 29 -4.14 -2.35 6.68
CA GLU A 29 -5.59 -2.33 6.85
C GLU A 29 -6.06 -0.89 7.09
N VAL A 30 -7.09 -0.46 6.35
CA VAL A 30 -7.73 0.83 6.59
C VAL A 30 -8.88 0.61 7.55
N ARG A 31 -8.73 1.09 8.78
CA ARG A 31 -9.81 1.09 9.79
C ARG A 31 -10.41 2.49 9.86
N HIS A 32 -11.69 2.61 9.52
CA HIS A 32 -12.45 3.84 9.75
C HIS A 32 -12.70 3.98 11.26
N LEU A 33 -12.05 4.96 11.88
CA LEU A 33 -12.35 5.38 13.25
C LEU A 33 -13.52 6.37 13.16
N THR A 34 -14.74 5.84 13.22
CA THR A 34 -15.97 6.64 13.38
C THR A 34 -16.14 7.08 14.82
#